data_AF-A0A3N5JWY8-F1
#
_entry.id   AF-A0A3N5JWY8-F1
#
_cell.length_a   1.000
_cell.length_b   1.000
_cell.length_c   1.000
_cell.angle_alpha   90.00
_cell.angle_beta   90.00
_cell.angle_gamma   90.00
#
_symmetry.space_group_name_H-M   'P 1'
#
loop_
_entity.id
_entity.type
_entity.pdbx_description
1 polymer ?
#
loop_
_entity_poly.entity_id
_entity_poly.type
_entity_poly.pdbx_seq_one_letter_code
_entity_poly.pdbx_strand_id
1 'polypeptide(L)' 'MKVSGFTFVRNGVKFDYPFLESIQSLLPLCEELVVAAGRS' A
#
# COMPACT_ATOMS: atom_id res chain seq x y z
N MET A 1 -16.80 2.89 12.26
CA MET A 1 -16.03 1.63 12.30
C MET A 1 -14.59 2.01 12.02
N LYS A 2 -13.63 1.63 12.88
CA LYS A 2 -12.22 1.97 12.69
C LYS A 2 -11.51 0.81 12.01
N VAL A 3 -11.09 1.01 10.76
CA VAL A 3 -10.40 0.00 9.95
C VAL A 3 -9.02 0.53 9.59
N SER A 4 -7.98 -0.19 10.00
CA SER A 4 -6.60 0.07 9.62
C SER A 4 -6.18 -0.89 8.53
N GLY A 5 -5.71 -0.36 7.40
CA GLY A 5 -5.15 -1.14 6.31
C GLY A 5 -3.67 -1.43 6.54
N PHE A 6 -3.20 -2.58 6.05
CA PHE A 6 -1.78 -2.92 6.05
C PHE A 6 -1.38 -3.58 4.74
N THR A 7 -0.23 -3.19 4.19
CA THR A 7 0.39 -3.85 3.04
C THR A 7 1.91 -3.70 3.07
N PHE A 8 2.62 -4.42 2.21
CA PHE A 8 4.06 -4.32 2.03
C PHE A 8 4.40 -4.19 0.55
N VAL A 9 5.47 -3.46 0.25
CA VAL A 9 5.99 -3.31 -1.11
C VAL A 9 7.49 -3.42 -1.10
N ARG A 10 8.04 -4.23 -2.03
CA ARG A 10 9.48 -4.35 -2.26
C ARG A 10 9.73 -4.28 -3.76
N ASN A 11 10.70 -3.48 -4.18
CA ASN A 11 11.06 -3.30 -5.60
C ASN A 11 9.88 -2.87 -6.49
N GLY A 12 8.86 -2.19 -5.93
CA GLY A 12 7.65 -1.79 -6.65
C GLY A 12 7.94 -0.94 -7.88
N VAL A 13 8.89 0.00 -7.77
CA VAL A 13 9.36 0.83 -8.88
C VAL A 13 10.17 0.04 -9.90
N LYS A 14 11.05 -0.87 -9.44
CA LYS A 14 11.93 -1.66 -10.32
C LYS A 14 11.16 -2.62 -11.23
N PHE A 15 10.07 -3.18 -10.73
CA PHE A 15 9.23 -4.11 -11.47
C PHE A 15 7.95 -3.47 -12.01
N ASP A 16 7.81 -2.15 -11.88
CA ASP A 16 6.64 -1.40 -12.32
C ASP A 16 5.32 -2.02 -11.85
N TYR A 17 5.30 -2.47 -10.59
CA TYR A 17 4.08 -2.99 -9.98
C TYR A 17 3.09 -1.83 -9.77
N PRO A 18 1.79 -2.02 -10.01
CA PRO A 18 0.75 -1.01 -9.78
C PRO A 18 0.42 -0.86 -8.29
N PHE A 19 1.43 -0.63 -7.46
CA PHE A 19 1.28 -0.51 -6.01
C PHE A 19 0.59 0.80 -5.63
N LEU A 20 0.72 1.85 -6.46
CA LEU A 20 0.08 3.14 -6.23
C LEU A 20 -1.44 3.03 -6.39
N GLU A 21 -1.89 2.43 -7.49
CA GLU A 21 -3.31 2.20 -7.80
C GLU A 21 -3.94 1.27 -6.76
N SER A 22 -3.21 0.24 -6.33
CA SER A 22 -3.62 -0.66 -5.26
C SER A 22 -3.85 0.10 -3.95
N ILE A 23 -2.88 0.93 -3.53
CA ILE A 23 -3.01 1.77 -2.33
C ILE A 23 -4.18 2.76 -2.45
N GLN A 24 -4.32 3.43 -3.59
CA GLN A 24 -5.39 4.39 -3.84
C GLN A 24 -6.79 3.76 -3.82
N SER A 25 -6.92 2.52 -4.31
CA SER A 25 -8.20 1.79 -4.23
C SER A 25 -8.57 1.35 -2.80
N LEU A 26 -7.56 1.15 -1.94
CA LEU A 26 -7.75 0.73 -0.55
C LEU A 26 -8.01 1.89 0.41
N LEU A 27 -7.40 3.06 0.16
CA LEU A 27 -7.51 4.25 1.01
C LEU A 27 -8.96 4.65 1.39
N PRO A 28 -9.97 4.61 0.50
CA PRO A 28 -11.36 4.95 0.85
C PRO A 28 -12.03 4.00 1.86
N LEU A 29 -11.46 2.81 2.07
CA LEU A 29 -12.02 1.77 2.94
C LEU A 29 -11.42 1.80 4.35
N CYS A 30 -10.35 2.57 4.57
CA CYS A 30 -9.59 2.59 5.81
C CYS A 30 -9.45 4.02 6.34
N GLU A 31 -9.39 4.18 7.67
CA GLU A 31 -9.03 5.47 8.28
C GLU A 31 -7.53 5.75 8.17
N GLU A 32 -6.72 4.69 8.18
CA GLU A 32 -5.27 4.75 8.02
C GLU A 32 -4.77 3.56 7.21
N LEU A 33 -3.63 3.75 6.54
CA LEU A 33 -2.95 2.70 5.80
C LEU A 33 -1.47 2.69 6.16
N VAL A 34 -1.00 1.57 6.72
CA VAL A 34 0.42 1.35 7.03
C VAL A 34 1.06 0.54 5.92
N VAL A 35 2.09 1.10 5.29
CA VAL A 35 2.82 0.44 4.19
C VAL A 35 4.23 0.11 4.64
N ALA A 36 4.56 -1.17 4.72
CA ALA A 36 5.92 -1.63 4.96
C ALA A 36 6.74 -1.57 3.65
N ALA A 37 7.52 -0.49 3.48
CA ALA A 37 8.44 -0.34 2.36
C ALA A 37 9.73 -1.13 2.63
N GLY A 38 9.91 -2.25 1.92
CA GLY A 38 11.13 -3.04 1.98
C GLY A 38 12.30 -2.29 1.35
N ARG A 39 13.44 -2.24 2.05
CA ARG A 39 14.70 -1.75 1.47
C ARG A 39 15.12 -2.67 0.32
N SER A 40 15.34 -2.07 -0.84
CA SER A 40 15.80 -2.72 -2.07
C SER A 40 17.27 -3.09 -1.99
#